data_AF-A0A1B1Z2H7-F1
#
_entry.id   AF-A0A1B1Z2H7-F1
#
_cell.length_a   1.000
_cell.length_b   1.000
_cell.length_c   1.000
_cell.angle_alpha   90.00
_cell.angle_beta   90.00
_cell.angle_gamma   90.00
#
_symmetry.space_group_name_H-M   'P 1'
#
loop_
_entity.id
_entity.type
_entity.pdbx_description
1 polymer ?
#
loop_
_entity_poly.entity_id
_entity_poly.type
_entity_poly.pdbx_seq_one_letter_code
_entity_poly.pdbx_strand_id
1 'polypeptide(L)'
;MRYALILITINMLLFGCSSTTFFEGELLENKKVHLIVDCSDEVNRGENNVKDLGYLCKVVVTVKTVFLNENSEKINSEQLQNGANLKIVLYGPSKISKNVESREVEAKEIHMLTD
;
A
#
# COMPACT_ATOMS: atom_id res chain seq x y z
N MET A 1 7.54 24.73 39.58
CA MET A 1 6.67 23.54 39.41
C MET A 1 5.45 23.76 38.49
N ARG A 2 5.46 24.74 37.56
CA ARG A 2 4.38 24.94 36.58
C ARG A 2 4.69 24.36 35.18
N TYR A 3 5.96 24.20 34.85
CA TYR A 3 6.41 23.70 33.54
C TYR A 3 6.44 22.17 33.41
N ALA A 4 6.51 21.45 34.53
CA ALA A 4 6.52 19.98 34.52
C ALA A 4 5.18 19.37 34.08
N LEU A 5 4.07 20.05 34.33
CA LEU A 5 2.73 19.63 33.91
C LEU A 5 2.48 19.82 32.41
N ILE A 6 3.17 20.76 31.76
CA ILE A 6 3.01 21.07 30.33
C ILE A 6 3.72 20.04 29.44
N LEU A 7 4.78 19.40 29.93
CA LEU A 7 5.55 18.41 29.15
C LEU A 7 4.88 17.03 29.08
N ILE A 8 3.93 16.73 29.96
CA ILE A 8 3.24 15.43 30.01
C ILE A 8 2.07 15.36 29.02
N THR A 9 1.43 16.49 28.70
CA THR A 9 0.25 16.51 27.82
C THR A 9 0.58 16.42 26.32
N ILE A 10 1.83 16.67 25.93
CA ILE A 10 2.27 16.62 24.52
C ILE A 10 2.54 15.19 24.01
N ASN A 11 2.72 14.21 24.89
CA ASN A 11 3.09 12.84 24.48
C ASN A 11 1.92 11.91 24.12
N MET A 12 0.66 12.33 24.28
CA MET A 12 -0.51 11.46 24.02
C MET A 12 -1.03 11.50 22.57
N LEU A 13 -0.44 12.30 21.68
CA LEU A 13 -0.93 12.51 20.30
C LEU A 13 -0.36 11.53 19.25
N LEU A 14 0.43 10.53 19.65
CA LEU A 14 1.16 9.67 18.69
C LEU A 14 0.57 8.26 18.50
N PHE A 15 -0.64 7.96 18.98
CA PHE A 15 -1.36 6.76 18.53
C PHE A 15 -1.95 7.02 17.14
N GLY A 16 -1.07 7.15 16.14
CA GLY A 16 -1.46 7.12 14.74
C GLY A 16 -2.16 5.80 14.46
N CYS A 17 -3.43 5.87 14.06
CA CYS A 17 -4.12 4.72 13.51
C CYS A 17 -3.27 4.18 12.35
N SER A 18 -2.88 2.90 12.40
CA SER A 18 -1.97 2.26 11.45
C SER A 18 -2.67 1.95 10.11
N SER A 19 -3.28 2.96 9.50
CA SER A 19 -3.95 2.84 8.20
C SER A 19 -2.97 3.15 7.08
N THR A 20 -2.88 2.25 6.11
CA THR A 20 -2.09 2.39 4.89
C THR A 20 -2.81 3.34 3.94
N THR A 21 -2.09 4.31 3.39
CA THR A 21 -2.59 5.19 2.31
C THR A 21 -1.92 4.88 0.98
N PHE A 22 -0.72 4.31 1.02
CA PHE A 22 -0.02 3.74 -0.12
C PHE A 22 0.89 2.60 0.35
N PHE A 23 1.23 1.71 -0.56
CA PHE A 23 2.26 0.69 -0.35
C PHE A 23 2.96 0.39 -1.67
N GLU A 24 4.10 -0.28 -1.59
CA GLU A 24 4.88 -0.72 -2.74
C GLU A 24 4.88 -2.24 -2.80
N GLY A 25 4.99 -2.79 -4.01
CA GLY A 25 4.95 -4.23 -4.22
C GLY A 25 5.13 -4.66 -5.67
N GLU A 26 5.56 -5.89 -5.86
CA GLU A 26 5.78 -6.50 -7.17
C GLU A 26 4.46 -6.97 -7.78
N LEU A 27 4.22 -6.63 -9.05
CA LEU A 27 3.06 -7.11 -9.80
C LEU A 27 3.23 -8.58 -10.18
N LEU A 28 2.38 -9.46 -9.64
CA LEU A 28 2.40 -10.88 -9.96
C LEU A 28 1.40 -11.25 -11.06
N GLU A 29 0.19 -10.68 -11.00
CA GLU A 29 -0.84 -10.89 -12.02
C GLU A 29 -1.62 -9.63 -12.34
N ASN A 30 -1.79 -9.36 -13.63
CA ASN A 30 -2.64 -8.30 -14.15
C ASN A 30 -3.96 -8.88 -14.68
N LYS A 31 -5.09 -8.61 -13.99
CA LYS A 31 -6.45 -8.92 -14.48
C LYS A 31 -7.20 -7.63 -14.77
N LYS A 32 -8.19 -7.70 -15.68
CA LYS A 32 -8.99 -6.54 -16.13
C LYS A 32 -9.62 -5.69 -15.00
N VAL A 33 -9.95 -6.29 -13.87
CA VAL A 33 -10.67 -5.61 -12.76
C VAL A 33 -9.89 -5.59 -11.46
N HIS A 34 -8.74 -6.28 -11.39
CA HIS A 34 -7.89 -6.28 -10.22
C HIS A 34 -6.46 -6.73 -10.56
N LEU A 35 -5.49 -6.27 -9.77
CA LEU A 35 -4.12 -6.74 -9.80
C LEU A 35 -3.85 -7.63 -8.58
N ILE A 36 -2.94 -8.59 -8.74
CA ILE A 36 -2.36 -9.34 -7.63
C ILE A 36 -0.94 -8.84 -7.44
N VAL A 37 -0.67 -8.28 -6.26
CA VAL A 37 0.61 -7.65 -5.92
C VAL A 37 1.17 -8.29 -4.66
N ASP A 38 2.48 -8.49 -4.59
CA ASP A 38 3.15 -8.84 -3.34
C ASP A 38 3.14 -7.64 -2.39
N CYS A 39 2.46 -7.77 -1.25
CA CYS A 39 2.37 -6.73 -0.22
C CYS A 39 2.96 -7.21 1.11
N SER A 40 3.88 -8.17 1.07
CA SER A 40 4.53 -8.75 2.25
C SER A 40 5.18 -7.69 3.13
N ASP A 41 5.87 -6.72 2.53
CA ASP A 41 6.54 -5.64 3.25
C ASP A 41 5.55 -4.79 4.06
N GLU A 42 4.38 -4.49 3.48
CA GLU A 42 3.36 -3.71 4.17
C GLU A 42 2.63 -4.54 5.23
N VAL A 43 2.33 -5.82 4.97
CA VAL A 43 1.69 -6.72 5.95
C VAL A 43 2.58 -6.93 7.18
N ASN A 44 3.89 -7.04 6.96
CA ASN A 44 4.87 -7.31 8.01
C ASN A 44 5.48 -6.02 8.58
N ARG A 45 4.97 -4.86 8.18
CA ARG A 45 5.49 -3.56 8.60
C ARG A 45 5.56 -3.44 10.11
N GLY A 46 6.77 -3.24 10.63
CA GLY A 46 7.04 -3.10 12.07
C GLY A 46 7.17 -4.43 12.83
N GLU A 47 7.16 -5.58 12.16
CA GLU A 47 7.47 -6.87 12.77
C GLU A 47 8.96 -7.23 12.61
N ASN A 48 9.61 -7.66 13.71
CA ASN A 48 11.05 -7.98 13.73
C ASN A 48 11.36 -9.47 13.50
N ASN A 49 10.33 -10.34 13.52
CA ASN A 49 10.47 -11.80 13.39
C ASN A 49 9.49 -12.32 12.34
N VAL A 50 9.64 -11.79 11.13
CA VAL A 50 8.79 -12.11 9.99
C VAL A 50 9.11 -13.53 9.53
N LYS A 51 8.11 -14.42 9.53
CA LYS A 51 8.22 -15.66 8.77
C LYS A 51 8.16 -15.28 7.30
N ASP A 52 9.04 -15.87 6.49
CA ASP A 52 9.08 -15.70 5.03
C ASP A 52 7.82 -16.30 4.38
N LEU A 53 6.69 -15.63 4.61
CA LEU A 53 5.37 -15.93 4.09
C LEU A 53 5.05 -14.80 3.13
N GLY A 54 4.98 -15.12 1.83
CA GLY A 54 4.49 -14.19 0.84
C GLY A 54 3.03 -13.83 1.11
N TYR A 55 2.72 -12.54 1.22
CA TYR A 55 1.37 -12.03 1.34
C TYR A 55 0.96 -11.32 0.06
N LEU A 56 -0.09 -11.83 -0.56
CA LEU A 56 -0.68 -11.22 -1.74
C LEU A 56 -1.79 -10.26 -1.36
N CYS A 57 -1.83 -9.13 -2.06
CA CYS A 57 -2.91 -8.16 -2.02
C CYS A 57 -3.67 -8.13 -3.34
N LYS A 58 -5.00 -8.11 -3.25
CA LYS A 58 -5.89 -7.90 -4.38
C LYS A 58 -6.19 -6.41 -4.49
N VAL A 59 -5.61 -5.77 -5.50
CA VAL A 59 -5.79 -4.34 -5.76
C VAL A 59 -6.92 -4.18 -6.78
N VAL A 60 -8.07 -3.72 -6.32
CA VAL A 60 -9.25 -3.47 -7.17
C VAL A 60 -9.01 -2.22 -8.00
N VAL A 61 -9.20 -2.36 -9.32
CA VAL A 61 -9.08 -1.28 -10.30
C VAL A 61 -10.48 -0.84 -10.70
N THR A 62 -10.73 0.47 -10.67
CA THR A 62 -11.99 1.06 -11.12
C THR A 62 -11.75 2.03 -12.29
N VAL A 63 -12.82 2.55 -12.88
CA VAL A 63 -12.73 3.58 -13.93
C VAL A 63 -12.09 4.90 -13.44
N LYS A 64 -11.92 5.06 -12.12
CA LYS A 64 -11.27 6.23 -11.51
C LYS A 64 -9.78 6.00 -11.25
N THR A 65 -9.31 4.75 -11.35
CA THR A 65 -7.91 4.41 -11.10
C THR A 65 -7.02 4.98 -12.21
N VAL A 66 -6.00 5.73 -11.83
CA VAL A 66 -5.03 6.31 -12.78
C VAL A 66 -3.76 5.45 -12.79
N PHE A 67 -3.30 5.06 -13.97
CA PHE A 67 -2.05 4.34 -14.16
C PHE A 67 -0.97 5.29 -14.66
N LEU A 68 0.19 5.24 -14.05
CA LEU A 68 1.32 6.11 -14.32
C LEU A 68 2.59 5.29 -14.53
N ASN A 69 3.39 5.68 -15.51
CA ASN A 69 4.75 5.15 -15.67
C ASN A 69 5.73 5.85 -14.72
N GLU A 70 6.99 5.44 -14.78
CA GLU A 70 8.10 6.01 -14.03
C GLU A 70 8.30 7.52 -14.24
N ASN A 71 7.88 8.05 -15.39
CA ASN A 71 7.95 9.47 -15.73
C ASN A 71 6.69 10.24 -15.32
N SER A 72 5.79 9.63 -14.54
CA SER A 72 4.48 10.19 -14.16
C SER A 72 3.56 10.49 -15.35
N GLU A 73 3.77 9.80 -16.48
CA GLU A 73 2.91 9.88 -17.65
C GLU A 73 1.79 8.85 -17.55
N LYS A 74 0.59 9.22 -18.01
CA LYS A 74 -0.56 8.31 -17.99
C LYS A 74 -0.39 7.19 -19.00
N ILE A 75 -0.55 5.95 -18.53
CA ILE A 75 -0.49 4.74 -19.35
C ILE A 75 -1.78 3.94 -19.26
N ASN A 76 -1.93 2.94 -20.12
CA ASN A 76 -2.97 1.91 -19.98
C ASN A 76 -2.47 0.81 -19.04
N SER A 77 -3.38 0.26 -18.22
CA SER A 77 -3.16 -0.97 -17.44
C SER A 77 -2.55 -2.14 -18.24
N GLU A 78 -2.82 -2.24 -19.55
CA GLU A 78 -2.24 -3.26 -20.43
C GLU A 78 -0.72 -3.13 -20.62
N GLN A 79 -0.16 -1.96 -20.30
CA GLN A 79 1.28 -1.70 -20.39
C GLN A 79 2.03 -2.15 -19.12
N LEU A 80 1.31 -2.51 -18.05
CA LEU A 80 1.92 -3.07 -16.84
C LEU A 80 2.43 -4.49 -17.12
N GLN A 81 3.71 -4.72 -16.85
CA GLN A 81 4.35 -6.02 -17.01
C GLN A 81 4.43 -6.75 -15.66
N ASN A 82 4.21 -8.06 -15.66
CA ASN A 82 4.48 -8.88 -14.48
C ASN A 82 5.95 -8.74 -14.07
N GLY A 83 6.21 -8.69 -12.77
CA GLY A 83 7.52 -8.40 -12.19
C GLY A 83 7.81 -6.92 -12.02
N ALA A 84 6.96 -6.01 -12.52
CA ALA A 84 7.15 -4.58 -12.29
C ALA A 84 6.90 -4.21 -10.82
N ASN A 85 7.79 -3.42 -10.25
CA ASN A 85 7.59 -2.79 -8.95
C ASN A 85 6.57 -1.65 -9.08
N LEU A 86 5.52 -1.70 -8.26
CA LEU A 86 4.43 -0.75 -8.29
C LEU A 86 4.32 -0.02 -6.95
N LYS A 87 4.06 1.28 -7.01
CA LYS A 87 3.50 2.03 -5.89
C LYS A 87 2.00 2.16 -6.06
N ILE A 88 1.25 1.59 -5.13
CA ILE A 88 -0.21 1.61 -5.11
C ILE A 88 -0.68 2.66 -4.11
N VAL A 89 -1.37 3.69 -4.60
CA VAL A 89 -2.04 4.71 -3.77
C VAL A 89 -3.50 4.32 -3.62
N LEU A 90 -3.97 4.20 -2.38
CA LEU A 90 -5.33 3.75 -2.08
C LEU A 90 -6.36 4.86 -2.25
N TYR A 91 -7.59 4.48 -2.62
CA TYR A 91 -8.73 5.42 -2.67
C TYR A 91 -9.06 6.01 -1.30
N GLY A 92 -8.91 5.20 -0.24
CA GLY A 92 -9.01 5.64 1.14
C GLY A 92 -8.06 4.85 2.04
N PRO A 93 -7.72 5.38 3.23
CA PRO A 93 -6.87 4.67 4.18
C PRO A 93 -7.48 3.30 4.53
N SER A 94 -6.70 2.24 4.38
CA SER A 94 -7.13 0.87 4.65
C SER A 94 -6.11 0.16 5.53
N LYS A 95 -6.56 -0.75 6.39
CA LYS A 95 -5.65 -1.58 7.17
C LYS A 95 -5.25 -2.79 6.33
N ILE A 96 -3.96 -2.95 6.04
CA ILE A 96 -3.40 -4.14 5.40
C ILE A 96 -2.74 -5.01 6.47
N SER A 97 -3.11 -6.27 6.57
CA SER A 97 -2.62 -7.17 7.62
C SER A 97 -2.61 -8.63 7.18
N LYS A 98 -2.18 -9.53 8.07
CA LYS A 98 -2.15 -10.98 7.82
C LYS A 98 -3.54 -11.55 7.49
N ASN A 99 -4.63 -10.90 7.91
CA ASN A 99 -5.99 -11.30 7.54
C ASN A 99 -6.20 -11.13 6.02
N VAL A 100 -6.58 -12.21 5.33
CA VAL A 100 -6.89 -12.23 3.89
C VAL A 100 -7.92 -11.16 3.51
N GLU A 101 -8.97 -10.98 4.32
CA GLU A 101 -10.05 -10.03 4.02
C GLU A 101 -9.59 -8.57 4.05
N SER A 102 -8.51 -8.28 4.78
CA SER A 102 -7.92 -6.94 4.88
C SER A 102 -6.99 -6.59 3.71
N ARG A 103 -6.73 -7.56 2.81
CA ARG A 103 -5.78 -7.43 1.70
C ARG A 103 -6.46 -7.19 0.35
N GLU A 104 -7.78 -6.99 0.36
CA GLU A 104 -8.52 -6.45 -0.79
C GLU A 104 -8.67 -4.94 -0.61
N VAL A 105 -8.08 -4.17 -1.53
CA VAL A 105 -8.00 -2.70 -1.42
C VAL A 105 -8.30 -2.04 -2.77
N GLU A 106 -8.95 -0.88 -2.75
CA GLU A 106 -9.24 -0.10 -3.96
C GLU A 106 -8.13 0.91 -4.26
N ALA A 107 -7.62 0.90 -5.50
CA ALA A 107 -6.58 1.83 -5.93
C ALA A 107 -7.15 3.13 -6.51
N LYS A 108 -6.59 4.25 -6.04
CA LYS A 108 -6.73 5.56 -6.67
C LYS A 108 -5.73 5.74 -7.80
N GLU A 109 -4.47 5.41 -7.54
CA GLU A 109 -3.37 5.59 -8.50
C GLU A 109 -2.41 4.41 -8.39
N ILE A 110 -1.84 4.01 -9.51
CA ILE A 110 -0.85 2.93 -9.62
C ILE A 110 0.31 3.47 -10.43
N HIS A 111 1.48 3.52 -9.81
CA HIS A 111 2.71 4.08 -10.41
C HIS A 111 3.71 2.96 -10.63
N MET A 112 4.26 2.83 -11.82
CA MET A 112 5.44 1.97 -12.04
C MET A 112 6.68 2.66 -11.44
N LEU A 113 7.50 1.86 -10.78
CA LEU A 113 8.79 2.30 -10.23
C LEU A 113 9.92 1.78 -11.13
N THR A 114 10.99 2.56 -11.22
CA THR A 114 12.27 2.08 -11.75
C THR A 114 13.02 1.31 -10.67
N ASP A 115 13.59 0.17 -11.04
CA ASP A 115 14.52 -0.58 -10.19
C ASP A 115 15.79 0.22 -9.85
#